data_AF-A0A969G801-F1
#
_entry.id   AF-A0A969G801-F1
#
_cell.length_a   1.000
_cell.length_b   1.000
_cell.length_c   1.000
_cell.angle_alpha   90.00
_cell.angle_beta   90.00
_cell.angle_gamma   90.00
#
_symmetry.space_group_name_H-M   'P 1'
#
loop_
_entity.id
_entity.type
_entity.pdbx_description
1 polymer ?
#
loop_
_entity_poly.entity_id
_entity_poly.type
_entity_poly.pdbx_seq_one_letter_code
_entity_poly.pdbx_strand_id
1 'polypeptide(L)'
;MTLALVAGLSTQRQSLLDWSRFRTGKLSWDLILGQKSPANTAIAINLAISAAILLPVIMVLPLGTYKEPLIWGVILHSTMILLYCAIVQLLLLIPMKTNTILAAAAIGLMTIVPPIVLGILNLDPDRLAAPWLFSVLPAVATEYAPLPLLFTAVIGESLGVIMLNLELHRRLRVYGQSEFKTLVSSSH
;
A
#
# COMPACT_ATOMS: atom_id res chain seq x y z
N MET A 1 8.82 -9.77 8.83
CA MET A 1 9.17 -8.42 9.35
C MET A 1 8.18 -7.34 8.89
N THR A 2 7.63 -7.39 7.67
CA THR A 2 6.71 -6.38 7.11
C THR A 2 5.34 -6.30 7.81
N LEU A 3 4.73 -7.44 8.18
CA LEU A 3 3.41 -7.45 8.85
C LEU A 3 3.42 -6.84 10.26
N ALA A 4 4.51 -7.02 11.01
CA ALA A 4 4.67 -6.43 12.35
C ALA A 4 4.85 -4.91 12.29
N LEU A 5 5.48 -4.39 11.24
CA LEU A 5 5.60 -2.95 11.00
C LEU A 5 4.26 -2.33 10.62
N VAL A 6 3.44 -3.00 9.81
CA VAL A 6 2.09 -2.52 9.49
C VAL A 6 1.19 -2.52 10.73
N ALA A 7 1.24 -3.56 11.55
CA ALA A 7 0.49 -3.62 12.81
C ALA A 7 0.97 -2.60 13.86
N GLY A 8 2.29 -2.32 13.92
CA GLY A 8 2.89 -1.38 14.88
C GLY A 8 2.84 0.09 14.46
N LEU A 9 2.81 0.39 13.15
CA LEU A 9 2.76 1.76 12.60
C LEU A 9 1.36 2.18 12.14
N SER A 10 0.38 1.27 12.17
CA SER A 10 -1.02 1.59 11.90
C SER A 10 -1.53 2.55 12.97
N THR A 11 -1.38 3.84 12.70
CA THR A 11 -1.72 4.92 13.61
C THR A 11 -3.20 4.86 14.00
N GLN A 12 -3.42 4.89 15.31
CA GLN A 12 -4.72 4.98 15.94
C GLN A 12 -5.47 6.20 15.38
N ARG A 13 -6.78 6.06 15.16
CA ARG A 13 -7.70 7.06 14.57
C ARG A 13 -7.46 8.50 15.05
N GLN A 14 -7.05 8.69 16.31
CA GLN A 14 -6.66 9.97 16.90
C GLN A 14 -5.56 10.70 16.11
N SER A 15 -4.46 10.03 15.77
CA SER A 15 -3.33 10.67 15.09
C SER A 15 -3.67 11.14 13.67
N LEU A 16 -4.59 10.43 12.99
CA LEU A 16 -5.11 10.84 11.68
C LEU A 16 -6.01 12.09 11.79
N LEU A 17 -6.81 12.18 12.86
CA LEU A 17 -7.70 13.31 13.13
C LEU A 17 -6.92 14.56 13.55
N ASP A 18 -5.97 14.42 14.47
CA ASP A 18 -5.11 15.54 14.90
C ASP A 18 -4.28 16.08 13.73
N TRP A 19 -3.82 15.19 12.85
CA TRP A 19 -3.11 15.57 11.64
C TRP A 19 -3.99 16.36 10.65
N SER A 20 -5.28 16.04 10.55
CA SER A 20 -6.22 16.80 9.70
C SER A 20 -6.42 18.24 10.17
N ARG A 21 -6.29 18.50 11.49
CA ARG A 21 -6.46 19.83 12.10
C ARG A 21 -5.28 20.78 11.82
N PHE A 22 -4.07 20.25 11.63
CA PHE A 22 -2.86 21.06 11.36
C PHE A 22 -2.59 21.35 9.87
N ARG A 23 -3.49 20.97 8.96
CA ARG A 23 -3.26 21.15 7.51
C ARG A 23 -3.61 22.57 7.05
N THR A 24 -2.64 23.49 7.12
CA THR A 24 -2.71 24.84 6.52
C THR A 24 -1.98 24.89 5.17
N GLY A 25 -2.65 24.62 4.05
CA GLY A 25 -2.06 24.95 2.73
C GLY A 25 -2.52 24.12 1.52
N LYS A 26 -2.50 24.78 0.36
CA LYS A 26 -3.03 24.41 -0.97
C LYS A 26 -2.63 23.01 -1.49
N LEU A 27 -3.47 22.54 -2.41
CA LEU A 27 -3.40 21.30 -3.20
C LEU A 27 -2.07 21.20 -3.99
N SER A 28 -1.00 20.70 -3.38
CA SER A 28 0.32 20.52 -4.00
C SER A 28 0.62 19.05 -4.32
N TRP A 29 1.64 18.81 -5.16
CA TRP A 29 2.20 17.52 -5.59
C TRP A 29 2.30 16.40 -4.54
N ASP A 30 2.29 16.76 -3.26
CA ASP A 30 2.14 15.84 -2.11
C ASP A 30 0.90 14.94 -2.18
N LEU A 31 -0.15 15.31 -2.93
CA LEU A 31 -1.34 14.47 -3.13
C LEU A 31 -1.03 13.19 -3.91
N ILE A 32 -0.07 13.23 -4.85
CA ILE A 32 0.26 12.09 -5.72
C ILE A 32 1.27 11.16 -5.03
N LEU A 33 2.14 11.73 -4.19
CA LEU A 33 3.23 11.01 -3.52
C LEU A 33 2.82 10.34 -2.19
N GLY A 34 1.56 10.47 -1.74
CA GLY A 34 1.08 9.82 -0.52
C GLY A 34 1.76 10.29 0.79
N GLN A 35 2.59 11.34 0.73
CA GLN A 35 3.48 11.81 1.80
C GLN A 35 2.77 12.45 3.01
N LYS A 36 1.43 12.44 3.05
CA LYS A 36 0.63 13.19 4.02
C LYS A 36 -0.28 12.33 4.91
N SER A 37 -0.19 11.00 4.90
CA SER A 37 -0.77 10.18 5.98
C SER A 37 0.37 9.66 6.85
N PRO A 38 0.42 9.94 8.17
CA PRO A 38 1.51 9.52 9.05
C PRO A 38 1.90 8.05 8.89
N ALA A 39 0.93 7.17 8.68
CA ALA A 39 1.16 5.75 8.44
C ALA A 39 1.62 5.43 7.01
N ASN A 40 1.05 6.04 5.95
CA ASN A 40 1.50 5.79 4.57
C ASN A 40 2.92 6.29 4.36
N THR A 41 3.25 7.47 4.89
CA THR A 41 4.58 8.06 4.76
C THR A 41 5.62 7.23 5.51
N ALA A 42 5.32 6.79 6.74
CA ALA A 42 6.23 5.91 7.49
C ALA A 42 6.46 4.58 6.78
N ILE A 43 5.42 3.98 6.19
CA ILE A 43 5.54 2.72 5.45
C ILE A 43 6.32 2.93 4.15
N ALA A 44 6.03 3.99 3.39
CA ALA A 44 6.78 4.33 2.18
C ALA A 44 8.27 4.58 2.46
N ILE A 45 8.61 5.25 3.57
CA ILE A 45 10.00 5.46 4.00
C ILE A 45 10.67 4.12 4.34
N ASN A 46 10.02 3.27 5.14
CA ASN A 46 10.57 1.95 5.48
C ASN A 46 10.76 1.07 4.24
N LEU A 47 9.86 1.19 3.27
CA LEU A 47 9.94 0.51 1.99
C LEU A 47 11.11 1.04 1.14
N ALA A 48 11.28 2.37 1.09
CA ALA A 48 12.40 3.00 0.41
C ALA A 48 13.74 2.61 1.03
N ILE A 49 13.82 2.54 2.37
CA ILE A 49 15.01 2.04 3.08
C ILE A 49 15.25 0.56 2.72
N SER A 50 14.21 -0.27 2.76
CA SER A 50 14.31 -1.70 2.41
C SER A 50 14.78 -1.89 0.97
N ALA A 51 14.24 -1.13 0.03
CA ALA A 51 14.65 -1.14 -1.37
C ALA A 51 16.08 -0.60 -1.55
N ALA A 52 16.47 0.45 -0.83
CA ALA A 52 17.83 0.99 -0.84
C ALA A 52 18.88 0.03 -0.29
N ILE A 53 18.49 -0.92 0.56
CA ILE A 53 19.35 -2.01 1.03
C ILE A 53 19.35 -3.16 0.02
N LEU A 54 18.17 -3.58 -0.45
CA LEU A 54 18.01 -4.75 -1.32
C LEU A 54 18.59 -4.54 -2.72
N LEU A 55 18.37 -3.37 -3.34
CA LEU A 55 18.80 -3.12 -4.71
C LEU A 55 20.33 -3.18 -4.86
N PRO A 56 21.16 -2.55 -4.00
CA PRO A 56 22.62 -2.73 -4.07
C PRO A 56 23.06 -4.17 -3.90
N VAL A 57 22.43 -4.93 -2.99
CA VAL A 57 22.73 -6.35 -2.79
C VAL A 57 22.45 -7.16 -4.05
N ILE A 58 21.31 -6.91 -4.70
CA ILE A 58 20.93 -7.54 -5.97
C ILE A 58 21.93 -7.19 -7.09
N MET A 59 22.45 -5.96 -7.09
CA MET A 59 23.43 -5.51 -8.08
C MET A 59 24.77 -6.24 -7.93
N VAL A 60 25.24 -6.45 -6.69
CA VAL A 60 26.52 -7.09 -6.39
C VAL A 60 26.47 -8.61 -6.58
N LEU A 61 25.33 -9.26 -6.30
CA LEU A 61 25.22 -10.70 -6.41
C LEU A 61 25.31 -11.20 -7.88
N PRO A 62 25.97 -12.34 -8.13
CA PRO A 62 26.08 -12.95 -9.45
C PRO A 62 24.79 -13.73 -9.82
N LEU A 63 23.67 -13.01 -9.94
CA LEU A 63 22.34 -13.59 -10.14
C LEU A 63 22.03 -13.99 -11.59
N GLY A 64 22.94 -13.75 -12.54
CA GLY A 64 22.75 -14.08 -13.95
C GLY A 64 21.42 -13.53 -14.51
N THR A 65 20.63 -14.41 -15.13
CA THR A 65 19.33 -14.10 -15.75
C THR A 65 18.25 -13.68 -14.74
N TYR A 66 18.40 -14.02 -13.45
CA TYR A 66 17.41 -13.69 -12.41
C TYR A 66 17.53 -12.26 -11.89
N LYS A 67 18.58 -11.52 -12.28
CA LYS A 67 18.83 -10.16 -11.75
C LYS A 67 17.71 -9.18 -12.10
N GLU A 68 17.33 -9.11 -13.37
CA GLU A 68 16.28 -8.21 -13.85
C GLU A 68 14.88 -8.57 -13.29
N PRO A 69 14.42 -9.84 -13.32
CA PRO A 69 13.17 -10.26 -12.69
C PRO A 69 13.09 -9.89 -11.20
N LEU A 70 14.21 -9.99 -10.47
CA LEU A 70 14.24 -9.68 -9.04
C LEU A 70 14.10 -8.18 -8.77
N ILE A 71 14.68 -7.32 -9.61
CA ILE A 71 14.50 -5.86 -9.53
C ILE A 71 13.03 -5.50 -9.75
N TRP A 72 12.41 -6.05 -10.80
CA TRP A 72 10.98 -5.86 -11.05
C TRP A 72 10.11 -6.39 -9.90
N GLY A 73 10.49 -7.53 -9.32
CA GLY A 73 9.83 -8.11 -8.17
C GLY A 73 9.84 -7.17 -6.96
N VAL A 74 10.97 -6.51 -6.69
CA VAL A 74 11.08 -5.52 -5.60
C VAL A 74 10.19 -4.30 -5.88
N ILE A 75 10.16 -3.79 -7.12
CA ILE A 75 9.35 -2.64 -7.50
C ILE A 75 7.86 -2.96 -7.34
N LEU A 76 7.38 -4.06 -7.93
CA LEU A 76 5.97 -4.48 -7.86
C LEU A 76 5.54 -4.82 -6.43
N HIS A 77 6.40 -5.51 -5.67
CA HIS A 77 6.10 -5.82 -4.26
C HIS A 77 5.95 -4.54 -3.44
N SER A 78 6.77 -3.54 -3.75
CA SER A 78 6.71 -2.24 -3.09
C SER A 78 5.40 -1.50 -3.40
N THR A 79 5.00 -1.43 -4.66
CA THR A 79 3.73 -0.80 -5.06
C THR A 79 2.51 -1.54 -4.48
N MET A 80 2.55 -2.87 -4.41
CA MET A 80 1.53 -3.68 -3.72
C MET A 80 1.41 -3.38 -2.23
N ILE A 81 2.52 -3.23 -1.51
CA ILE A 81 2.48 -2.84 -0.08
C ILE A 81 1.82 -1.46 0.10
N LEU A 82 2.15 -0.49 -0.76
CA LEU A 82 1.52 0.83 -0.71
C LEU A 82 0.01 0.77 -0.98
N LEU A 83 -0.41 -0.10 -1.91
CA LEU A 83 -1.81 -0.34 -2.21
C LEU A 83 -2.55 -0.88 -0.99
N TYR A 84 -2.02 -1.95 -0.37
CA TYR A 84 -2.62 -2.56 0.81
C TYR A 84 -2.68 -1.58 1.98
N CYS A 85 -1.65 -0.76 2.15
CA CYS A 85 -1.62 0.25 3.19
C CYS A 85 -2.72 1.31 3.00
N ALA A 86 -2.94 1.77 1.76
CA ALA A 86 -4.03 2.71 1.46
C ALA A 86 -5.42 2.10 1.75
N ILE A 87 -5.62 0.82 1.43
CA ILE A 87 -6.87 0.10 1.74
C ILE A 87 -7.09 -0.01 3.25
N VAL A 88 -6.05 -0.38 3.99
CA VAL A 88 -6.09 -0.47 5.46
C VAL A 88 -6.46 0.85 6.10
N GLN A 89 -5.88 1.96 5.64
CA GLN A 89 -6.21 3.28 6.16
C GLN A 89 -7.66 3.67 5.88
N LEU A 90 -8.19 3.32 4.71
CA LEU A 90 -9.61 3.50 4.41
C LEU A 90 -10.51 2.67 5.34
N LEU A 91 -10.14 1.43 5.66
CA LEU A 91 -10.87 0.57 6.60
C LEU A 91 -10.84 1.13 8.02
N LEU A 92 -9.71 1.68 8.46
CA LEU A 92 -9.57 2.28 9.79
C LEU A 92 -10.43 3.54 9.98
N LEU A 93 -10.75 4.25 8.88
CA LEU A 93 -11.66 5.41 8.92
C LEU A 93 -13.13 5.02 9.05
N ILE A 94 -13.49 3.75 8.89
CA ILE A 94 -14.85 3.29 9.11
C ILE A 94 -15.16 3.41 10.60
N PRO A 95 -16.27 4.04 11.01
CA PRO A 95 -16.66 4.17 12.41
C PRO A 95 -17.21 2.83 12.94
N MET A 96 -16.31 1.87 13.18
CA MET A 96 -16.60 0.59 13.83
C MET A 96 -15.70 0.40 15.04
N LYS A 97 -16.26 -0.17 16.12
CA LYS A 97 -15.53 -0.48 17.36
C LYS A 97 -14.37 -1.48 17.17
N THR A 98 -14.38 -2.23 16.07
CA THR A 98 -13.42 -3.30 15.73
C THR A 98 -12.60 -3.01 14.47
N ASN A 99 -12.57 -1.76 14.01
CA ASN A 99 -11.88 -1.35 12.77
C ASN A 99 -10.40 -1.81 12.70
N THR A 100 -9.68 -1.88 13.83
CA THR A 100 -8.31 -2.42 13.88
C THR A 100 -8.24 -3.93 13.61
N ILE A 101 -9.18 -4.71 14.15
CA ILE A 101 -9.26 -6.17 13.91
C ILE A 101 -9.63 -6.42 12.45
N LEU A 102 -10.58 -5.64 11.93
CA LEU A 102 -10.98 -5.70 10.52
C LEU A 102 -9.80 -5.37 9.58
N ALA A 103 -9.03 -4.33 9.89
CA ALA A 103 -7.84 -3.98 9.13
C ALA A 103 -6.77 -5.10 9.15
N ALA A 104 -6.51 -5.69 10.32
CA ALA A 104 -5.57 -6.80 10.45
C ALA A 104 -6.04 -8.04 9.66
N ALA A 105 -7.32 -8.38 9.76
CA ALA A 105 -7.92 -9.48 9.02
C ALA A 105 -7.87 -9.23 7.50
N ALA A 106 -8.14 -8.00 7.05
CA ALA A 106 -8.07 -7.62 5.65
C ALA A 106 -6.65 -7.77 5.08
N ILE A 107 -5.61 -7.31 5.80
CA ILE A 107 -4.20 -7.50 5.36
C ILE A 107 -3.89 -8.99 5.24
N GLY A 108 -4.26 -9.78 6.25
CA GLY A 108 -4.04 -11.22 6.25
C GLY A 108 -4.68 -11.90 5.04
N LEU A 109 -5.96 -11.60 4.79
CA LEU A 109 -6.70 -12.12 3.64
C LEU A 109 -6.10 -11.67 2.31
N MET A 110 -5.77 -10.40 2.15
CA MET A 110 -5.15 -9.88 0.90
C MET A 110 -3.77 -10.45 0.63
N THR A 111 -3.06 -10.86 1.67
CA THR A 111 -1.75 -11.50 1.55
C THR A 111 -1.87 -12.99 1.20
N ILE A 112 -2.82 -13.69 1.83
CA ILE A 112 -2.90 -15.16 1.80
C ILE A 112 -3.84 -15.66 0.70
N VAL A 113 -4.99 -15.01 0.52
CA VAL A 113 -6.04 -15.50 -0.39
C VAL A 113 -5.59 -15.51 -1.85
N PRO A 114 -4.98 -14.45 -2.41
CA PRO A 114 -4.57 -14.48 -3.82
C PRO A 114 -3.67 -15.66 -4.18
N PRO A 115 -2.52 -15.92 -3.52
CA PRO A 115 -1.67 -17.03 -3.90
C PRO A 115 -2.33 -18.40 -3.68
N ILE A 116 -3.18 -18.58 -2.66
CA ILE A 116 -3.92 -19.82 -2.46
C ILE A 116 -4.91 -20.06 -3.60
N VAL A 117 -5.68 -19.04 -3.98
CA VAL A 117 -6.65 -19.14 -5.07
C VAL A 117 -5.95 -19.44 -6.40
N LEU A 118 -4.85 -18.75 -6.70
CA LEU A 118 -4.06 -19.01 -7.90
C LEU A 118 -3.52 -20.44 -7.93
N GLY A 119 -3.02 -20.95 -6.80
CA GLY A 119 -2.56 -22.33 -6.66
C GLY A 119 -3.68 -23.35 -6.82
N ILE A 120 -4.84 -23.16 -6.19
CA ILE A 120 -6.01 -24.05 -6.32
C ILE A 120 -6.51 -24.11 -7.77
N LEU A 121 -6.46 -22.97 -8.48
CA LEU A 121 -6.86 -22.88 -9.88
C LEU A 121 -5.79 -23.40 -10.85
N ASN A 122 -4.64 -23.89 -10.36
CA ASN A 122 -3.48 -24.29 -11.18
C ASN A 122 -3.08 -23.22 -12.20
N LEU A 123 -3.17 -21.95 -11.80
CA LEU A 123 -2.70 -20.81 -12.59
C LEU A 123 -1.22 -20.63 -12.31
N ASP A 124 -0.38 -21.45 -12.91
CA ASP A 124 1.06 -21.38 -12.68
C ASP A 124 1.67 -20.10 -13.32
N PRO A 125 2.70 -19.49 -12.70
CA PRO A 125 3.31 -18.24 -13.19
C PRO A 125 3.88 -18.33 -14.61
N ASP A 126 4.33 -19.50 -15.03
CA ASP A 126 4.87 -19.79 -16.37
C ASP A 126 3.79 -19.78 -17.45
N ARG A 127 2.54 -20.12 -17.08
CA ARG A 127 1.38 -20.12 -17.99
C ARG A 127 0.66 -18.79 -17.99
N LEU A 128 0.48 -18.20 -16.81
CA LEU A 128 -0.30 -16.98 -16.63
C LEU A 128 0.31 -16.11 -15.53
N ALA A 129 1.32 -15.32 -15.90
CA ALA A 129 2.03 -14.45 -14.97
C ALA A 129 1.18 -13.29 -14.42
N ALA A 130 0.21 -12.77 -15.19
CA ALA A 130 -0.47 -11.52 -14.87
C ALA A 130 -1.14 -11.47 -13.48
N PRO A 131 -1.92 -12.48 -13.04
CA PRO A 131 -2.57 -12.47 -11.73
C PRO A 131 -1.57 -12.48 -10.55
N TRP A 132 -0.39 -13.08 -10.73
CA TRP A 132 0.65 -13.14 -9.72
C TRP A 132 1.33 -11.80 -9.50
N LEU A 133 1.42 -10.97 -10.54
CA LEU A 133 1.95 -9.61 -10.43
C LEU A 133 1.11 -8.76 -9.47
N PHE A 134 -0.20 -9.02 -9.39
CA PHE A 134 -1.12 -8.35 -8.47
C PHE A 134 -1.27 -9.05 -7.11
N SER A 135 -0.34 -9.92 -6.75
CA SER A 135 -0.32 -10.63 -5.46
C SER A 135 0.78 -10.09 -4.54
N VAL A 136 0.88 -10.62 -3.32
CA VAL A 136 1.98 -10.25 -2.41
C VAL A 136 3.34 -10.83 -2.84
N LEU A 137 3.37 -11.75 -3.80
CA LEU A 137 4.58 -12.43 -4.29
C LEU A 137 4.79 -12.20 -5.80
N PRO A 138 4.90 -10.95 -6.29
CA PRO A 138 5.04 -10.70 -7.73
C PRO A 138 6.33 -11.28 -8.30
N ALA A 139 7.39 -11.38 -7.49
CA ALA A 139 8.71 -11.89 -7.89
C ALA A 139 8.69 -13.32 -8.46
N VAL A 140 7.70 -14.15 -8.13
CA VAL A 140 7.60 -15.51 -8.68
C VAL A 140 7.16 -15.53 -10.15
N ALA A 141 6.58 -14.44 -10.63
CA ALA A 141 6.04 -14.31 -11.97
C ALA A 141 6.83 -13.33 -12.85
N THR A 142 7.71 -12.52 -12.27
CA THR A 142 8.50 -11.55 -13.04
C THR A 142 9.49 -12.20 -14.00
N GLU A 143 9.91 -13.44 -13.74
CA GLU A 143 10.77 -14.20 -14.65
C GLU A 143 10.03 -14.65 -15.92
N TYR A 144 8.73 -14.92 -15.82
CA TYR A 144 7.90 -15.42 -16.91
C TYR A 144 7.11 -14.31 -17.62
N ALA A 145 7.04 -13.12 -17.02
CA ALA A 145 6.29 -11.99 -17.54
C ALA A 145 7.08 -11.22 -18.61
N PRO A 146 6.49 -10.92 -19.77
CA PRO A 146 7.13 -10.05 -20.75
C PRO A 146 7.17 -8.60 -20.24
N LEU A 147 8.21 -7.85 -20.61
CA LEU A 147 8.41 -6.45 -20.18
C LEU A 147 7.16 -5.56 -20.27
N PRO A 148 6.37 -5.55 -21.37
CA PRO A 148 5.16 -4.73 -21.45
C PRO A 148 4.14 -5.04 -20.36
N LEU A 149 4.02 -6.31 -19.94
CA LEU A 149 3.12 -6.71 -18.86
C LEU A 149 3.60 -6.18 -17.51
N LEU A 150 4.92 -6.22 -17.25
CA LEU A 150 5.53 -5.65 -16.04
C LEU A 150 5.27 -4.15 -15.93
N PHE A 151 5.50 -3.39 -17.01
CA PHE A 151 5.19 -1.95 -17.06
C PHE A 151 3.71 -1.68 -16.81
N THR A 152 2.83 -2.44 -17.45
CA THR A 152 1.37 -2.28 -17.30
C THR A 152 0.94 -2.58 -15.85
N ALA A 153 1.52 -3.59 -15.22
CA ALA A 153 1.27 -3.91 -13.82
C ALA A 153 1.70 -2.75 -12.90
N VAL A 154 2.92 -2.24 -13.05
CA VAL A 154 3.41 -1.10 -12.25
C VAL A 154 2.49 0.13 -12.43
N ILE A 155 2.09 0.44 -13.66
CA ILE A 155 1.18 1.57 -13.93
C ILE A 155 -0.18 1.32 -13.27
N GLY A 156 -0.76 0.13 -13.43
CA GLY A 156 -2.06 -0.22 -12.85
C GLY A 156 -2.06 -0.15 -11.33
N GLU A 157 -1.04 -0.69 -10.67
CA GLU A 157 -0.88 -0.63 -9.22
C GLU A 157 -0.69 0.82 -8.75
N SER A 158 0.16 1.59 -9.44
CA SER A 158 0.41 2.99 -9.11
C SER A 158 -0.86 3.83 -9.22
N LEU A 159 -1.67 3.61 -10.27
CA LEU A 159 -2.98 4.26 -10.42
C LEU A 159 -3.92 3.88 -9.26
N GLY A 160 -3.97 2.60 -8.89
CA GLY A 160 -4.75 2.15 -7.74
C GLY A 160 -4.34 2.85 -6.44
N VAL A 161 -3.03 2.94 -6.18
CA VAL A 161 -2.47 3.65 -5.02
C VAL A 161 -2.90 5.11 -5.03
N ILE A 162 -2.77 5.81 -6.16
CA ILE A 162 -3.15 7.22 -6.28
C ILE A 162 -4.65 7.39 -6.00
N MET A 163 -5.51 6.58 -6.64
CA MET A 163 -6.96 6.67 -6.48
C MET A 163 -7.40 6.46 -5.02
N LEU A 164 -6.85 5.44 -4.35
CA LEU A 164 -7.19 5.16 -2.96
C LEU A 164 -6.69 6.26 -2.02
N ASN A 165 -5.52 6.84 -2.28
CA ASN A 165 -5.01 7.97 -1.52
C ASN A 165 -5.86 9.22 -1.69
N LEU A 166 -6.39 9.49 -2.90
CA LEU A 166 -7.32 10.58 -3.15
C LEU A 166 -8.63 10.39 -2.38
N GLU A 167 -9.20 9.18 -2.36
CA GLU A 167 -10.41 8.89 -1.60
C GLU A 167 -10.17 8.99 -0.08
N LEU A 168 -9.02 8.51 0.40
CA LEU A 168 -8.60 8.65 1.80
C LEU A 168 -8.60 10.13 2.22
N HIS A 169 -8.01 10.98 1.38
CA HIS A 169 -7.99 12.42 1.58
C HIS A 169 -9.38 13.03 1.61
N ARG A 170 -10.25 12.64 0.67
CA ARG A 170 -11.63 13.12 0.60
C ARG A 170 -12.39 12.79 1.88
N ARG A 171 -12.27 11.55 2.37
CA ARG A 171 -12.91 11.10 3.62
C ARG A 171 -12.40 11.83 4.84
N LEU A 172 -11.08 11.97 4.98
CA LEU A 172 -10.47 12.71 6.10
C LEU A 172 -10.98 14.17 6.17
N ARG A 173 -11.10 14.85 5.02
CA ARG A 173 -11.61 16.22 4.96
C ARG A 173 -13.06 16.31 5.44
N VAL A 174 -13.92 15.37 5.05
CA VAL A 174 -15.32 15.32 5.46
C VAL A 174 -15.44 15.08 6.97
N TYR A 175 -14.66 14.14 7.52
CA TYR A 175 -14.67 13.85 8.96
C TYR A 175 -14.15 15.02 9.80
N GLY A 176 -13.07 15.67 9.37
CA GLY A 176 -12.53 16.85 10.07
C GLY A 176 -13.51 18.04 10.10
N GLN A 177 -14.31 18.22 9.04
CA GLN A 177 -15.35 19.26 9.00
C GLN A 177 -16.55 18.94 9.89
N SER A 178 -16.94 17.67 9.97
CA SER A 178 -18.06 17.24 10.83
C SER A 178 -17.74 17.42 12.31
N GLU A 179 -16.53 17.03 12.73
CA GLU A 179 -16.10 17.13 14.13
C GLU A 179 -15.96 18.59 14.58
N PHE A 180 -15.43 19.46 13.70
CA PHE A 180 -15.35 20.90 13.95
C PHE A 180 -16.75 21.52 14.11
N LYS A 181 -17.71 21.16 13.24
CA LYS A 181 -19.09 21.64 13.36
C LYS A 181 -19.74 21.23 14.68
N THR A 182 -19.55 19.98 15.13
CA THR A 182 -20.09 19.51 16.41
C THR A 182 -19.47 20.26 17.59
N LEU A 183 -18.15 20.47 17.60
CA LEU A 183 -17.45 21.18 18.68
C LEU A 183 -17.89 22.65 18.79
N VAL A 184 -18.05 23.34 17.66
CA VAL A 184 -18.54 24.72 17.62
C VAL A 184 -20.02 24.82 18.01
N SER A 185 -20.84 23.82 17.68
CA SER A 185 -22.26 23.80 18.10
C SER A 185 -22.46 23.45 19.57
N SER A 186 -21.51 22.75 20.21
CA SER A 186 -21.57 22.39 21.64
C SER A 186 -20.96 23.43 22.57
N SER A 187 -20.38 24.51 22.05
CA SER A 187 -19.78 25.61 22.84
C SER A 187 -20.72 26.82 23.03
N HIS A 188 -22.00 26.67 22.71
CA HIS A 188 -23.07 27.64 22.94
C HIS A 188 -24.14 27.01 23.81
#